data_AF-A0A1J4UGU5-F1
#
_entry.id   AF-A0A1J4UGU5-F1
#
_cell.length_a   1.000
_cell.length_b   1.000
_cell.length_c   1.000
_cell.angle_alpha   90.00
_cell.angle_beta   90.00
_cell.angle_gamma   90.00
#
_symmetry.space_group_name_H-M   'P 1'
#
loop_
_entity.id
_entity.type
_entity.pdbx_description
1 polymer ?
#
loop_
_entity_poly.entity_id
_entity_poly.type
_entity_poly.pdbx_seq_one_letter_code
_entity_poly.pdbx_strand_id
1 'polypeptide(L)' 'MKKAAKTLKHYKQGIINIIKYNLNNARAERFNGAIQKLNRVAQGYRNFDNLRIAILFFNGKLNLFSHY' A
#
# COMPACT_ATOMS: atom_id res chain seq x y z
N MET A 1 19.74 18.97 5.44
CA MET A 1 19.61 18.01 6.55
C MET A 1 18.44 18.24 7.53
N LYS A 2 17.86 19.44 7.66
CA LYS A 2 16.83 19.73 8.69
C LYS A 2 15.52 18.92 8.58
N LYS A 3 15.08 18.52 7.38
CA LYS A 3 13.76 17.85 7.19
C LYS A 3 13.75 16.39 7.64
N ALA A 4 14.76 15.61 7.23
CA ALA A 4 14.88 14.20 7.64
C ALA A 4 14.98 14.04 9.17
N ALA A 5 15.79 14.88 9.82
CA ALA A 5 15.90 14.89 11.28
C ALA A 5 14.57 15.22 11.98
N LYS A 6 13.77 16.16 11.43
CA LYS A 6 12.42 16.46 11.95
C LYS A 6 11.48 15.27 11.79
N THR A 7 11.50 14.58 10.65
CA THR A 7 10.69 13.38 10.41
C THR A 7 11.05 12.27 11.39
N LEU A 8 12.34 12.00 11.60
CA LEU A 8 12.80 11.00 12.58
C LEU A 8 12.35 11.35 14.00
N LYS A 9 12.48 12.62 14.41
CA LYS A 9 12.01 13.08 15.73
C LYS A 9 10.49 12.92 15.89
N HIS A 10 9.72 13.18 14.83
CA HIS A 10 8.27 13.04 14.83
C HIS A 10 7.85 11.56 14.99
N TYR A 11 8.50 10.64 14.27
CA TYR A 11 8.18 9.20 14.28
C TYR A 11 8.98 8.37 15.31
N LYS A 12 9.68 9.01 16.25
CA LYS A 12 10.57 8.34 17.21
C LYS A 12 9.92 7.16 17.95
N GLN A 13 8.66 7.28 18.33
CA GLN A 13 7.95 6.24 19.07
C GLN A 13 7.65 5.02 18.20
N GLY A 14 7.28 5.25 16.93
CA GLY A 14 7.05 4.18 15.97
C GLY A 14 8.33 3.39 15.70
N ILE A 15 9.48 4.08 15.60
CA ILE A 15 10.79 3.46 15.41
C ILE A 15 11.14 2.55 16.61
N ILE A 16 10.97 3.05 17.84
CA ILE A 16 11.21 2.25 19.06
C ILE A 16 10.28 1.03 19.11
N ASN A 17 9.00 1.21 18.77
CA ASN A 17 8.02 0.11 18.77
C ASN A 17 8.37 -0.98 17.74
N ILE A 18 8.86 -0.61 16.55
CA ILE A 18 9.31 -1.56 15.53
C ILE A 18 10.45 -2.43 16.05
N ILE A 19 11.44 -1.81 16.69
CA ILE A 19 12.59 -2.52 17.27
C ILE A 19 12.14 -3.44 18.42
N LYS A 20 11.26 -2.95 19.29
CA LYS A 20 10.81 -3.69 20.49
C LYS A 20 9.90 -4.88 20.16
N TYR A 21 9.01 -4.73 19.18
CA TYR A 21 7.94 -5.70 18.90
C TYR A 21 8.16 -6.48 17.59
N ASN A 22 9.30 -6.28 16.92
CA ASN A 22 9.64 -6.86 15.61
C ASN A 22 8.53 -6.67 14.56
N LEU A 23 7.82 -5.54 14.63
CA LEU A 23 6.74 -5.21 13.71
C LEU A 23 7.34 -4.69 12.41
N ASN A 24 7.06 -5.37 11.29
CA ASN A 24 7.52 -4.93 9.98
C ASN A 24 6.35 -4.34 9.15
N ASN A 25 6.67 -3.35 8.32
CA ASN A 25 5.72 -2.76 7.38
C ASN A 25 5.64 -3.51 6.03
N ALA A 26 6.31 -4.67 5.94
CA ALA A 26 6.52 -5.37 4.67
C ALA A 26 5.22 -5.76 3.97
N ARG A 27 4.17 -6.13 4.73
CA ARG A 27 2.86 -6.45 4.16
C ARG A 27 2.19 -5.23 3.52
N ALA A 28 2.27 -4.08 4.17
CA ALA A 28 1.70 -2.84 3.63
C ALA A 28 2.50 -2.33 2.43
N GLU A 29 3.83 -2.41 2.48
CA GLU A 29 4.70 -2.07 1.35
C GLU A 29 4.43 -2.93 0.12
N ARG A 30 4.27 -4.24 0.32
CA ARG A 30 3.87 -5.16 -0.74
C ARG A 30 2.54 -4.75 -1.37
N PHE A 31 1.56 -4.37 -0.54
CA PHE A 31 0.25 -3.94 -1.01
C PHE A 31 0.32 -2.62 -1.78
N ASN A 32 1.07 -1.63 -1.25
CA ASN A 32 1.33 -0.36 -1.93
C ASN A 32 2.04 -0.56 -3.27
N GLY A 33 3.03 -1.46 -3.34
CA GLY A 33 3.70 -1.83 -4.58
C GLY A 33 2.77 -2.45 -5.61
N ALA A 34 1.84 -3.31 -5.18
CA ALA A 34 0.83 -3.90 -6.06
C ALA A 34 -0.12 -2.83 -6.64
N ILE A 35 -0.55 -1.86 -5.83
CA ILE A 35 -1.37 -0.72 -6.29
C ILE A 35 -0.58 0.16 -7.27
N GLN A 36 0.68 0.47 -6.97
CA GLN A 36 1.54 1.26 -7.85
C GLN A 36 1.77 0.55 -9.19
N LYS A 37 1.93 -0.78 -9.19
CA LYS A 37 2.02 -1.59 -10.40
C LYS A 37 0.77 -1.44 -11.27
N LEU A 38 -0.42 -1.53 -10.66
CA LEU A 38 -1.70 -1.34 -11.38
C LEU A 38 -1.78 0.06 -12.00
N ASN A 39 -1.47 1.10 -11.23
CA ASN A 39 -1.44 2.47 -11.73
C ASN A 39 -0.46 2.64 -12.90
N ARG A 40 0.73 2.05 -12.81
CA ARG A 40 1.76 2.13 -13.84
C ARG A 40 1.33 1.43 -15.14
N VAL A 41 0.77 0.23 -15.04
CA VAL A 41 0.30 -0.54 -16.20
C VAL A 41 -0.88 0.16 -16.89
N ALA A 42 -1.79 0.74 -16.11
CA ALA A 42 -2.94 1.49 -16.64
C ALA A 42 -2.58 2.89 -17.17
N GLN A 43 -1.34 3.35 -16.97
CA GLN A 43 -0.91 4.74 -17.24
C GLN A 43 -1.76 5.78 -16.48
N GLY A 44 -2.20 5.40 -15.28
CA GLY A 44 -3.09 6.18 -14.43
C GLY A 44 -4.57 5.88 -14.68
N TYR A 45 -5.33 5.79 -13.58
CA TYR A 45 -6.79 5.69 -13.65
C TYR A 45 -7.41 7.09 -13.61
N ARG A 46 -8.42 7.32 -14.44
CA ARG A 46 -9.14 8.61 -14.52
C ARG A 46 -10.07 8.87 -13.33
N ASN A 47 -10.49 7.81 -12.64
CA ASN A 47 -11.34 7.89 -11.44
C ASN A 47 -10.95 6.81 -10.42
N PHE A 48 -11.36 7.03 -9.18
CA PHE A 48 -11.06 6.11 -8.07
C PHE A 48 -11.80 4.78 -8.19
N ASP A 49 -13.01 4.77 -8.73
CA ASP A 49 -13.83 3.56 -8.85
C ASP A 49 -13.15 2.50 -9.72
N ASN A 50 -12.57 2.92 -10.86
CA ASN A 50 -11.84 2.02 -11.75
C ASN A 50 -10.56 1.47 -11.09
N LEU A 51 -9.85 2.32 -10.31
CA LEU A 51 -8.71 1.86 -9.52
C LEU A 51 -9.15 0.84 -8.46
N ARG A 52 -10.25 1.11 -7.75
CA ARG A 52 -10.81 0.21 -6.73
C ARG A 52 -11.19 -1.14 -7.33
N ILE A 53 -11.89 -1.15 -8.46
CA ILE A 53 -12.25 -2.38 -9.17
C ILE A 53 -10.99 -3.16 -9.54
N ALA A 54 -9.98 -2.50 -10.12
CA ALA A 54 -8.73 -3.16 -10.48
C ALA A 54 -8.00 -3.75 -9.25
N ILE A 55 -7.93 -3.01 -8.14
CA ILE A 55 -7.33 -3.51 -6.90
C ILE A 55 -8.07 -4.76 -6.41
N LEU A 56 -9.40 -4.74 -6.38
CA LEU A 56 -10.20 -5.88 -5.93
C LEU A 56 -10.08 -7.07 -6.88
N PHE A 57 -10.06 -6.83 -8.19
CA PHE A 57 -9.90 -7.84 -9.22
C PHE A 57 -8.56 -8.56 -9.12
N PHE A 58 -7.44 -7.81 -9.12
CA PHE A 58 -6.10 -8.40 -9.19
C PHE A 58 -5.53 -8.80 -7.82
N ASN A 59 -5.88 -8.08 -6.75
CA ASN A 59 -5.28 -8.27 -5.42
C ASN A 59 -6.31 -8.68 -4.34
N GLY A 60 -7.61 -8.50 -4.60
CA GLY A 60 -8.69 -8.72 -3.62
C GLY A 60 -9.47 -10.03 -3.80
N LYS A 61 -9.05 -10.91 -4.72
CA LYS A 61 -9.75 -12.17 -5.03
C LYS A 61 -11.25 -11.97 -5.35
N LEU A 62 -11.57 -10.92 -6.10
CA LEU A 62 -12.94 -10.70 -6.57
C LEU A 62 -13.40 -11.94 -7.34
N ASN A 63 -14.47 -12.59 -6.90
CA ASN A 63 -15.04 -13.73 -7.61
C ASN A 63 -15.83 -13.20 -8.82
N LEU A 64 -15.30 -13.42 -10.02
CA LEU A 64 -15.80 -12.83 -11.27
C LEU A 64 -16.89 -13.67 -11.93
N PHE A 65 -17.03 -14.92 -11.50
CA PHE A 65 -18.05 -15.83 -11.99
C PHE A 65 -19.09 -15.98 -10.88
N SER A 66 -20.34 -15.59 -11.19
CA SER A 66 -21.48 -16.11 -10.44
C SER A 66 -21.48 -17.61 -10.66
N HIS A 67 -21.38 -18.40 -9.58
CA HIS A 67 -21.65 -19.83 -9.66
C HIS A 67 -23.09 -19.99 -10.15
N TYR A 68 -23.25 -20.40 -11.41
CA TYR A 68 -24.47 -20.98 -11.95
C TYR A 68 -24.23 -22.48 -12.11
#